data_AF-A0A1F9QRH9-F1
#
_entry.id   AF-A0A1F9QRH9-F1
#
_cell.length_a   1.000
_cell.length_b   1.000
_cell.length_c   1.000
_cell.angle_alpha   90.00
_cell.angle_beta   90.00
_cell.angle_gamma   90.00
#
_symmetry.space_group_name_H-M   'P 1'
#
loop_
_entity.id
_entity.type
_entity.pdbx_description
1 polymer ?
#
loop_
_entity_poly.entity_id
_entity_poly.type
_entity_poly.pdbx_seq_one_letter_code
_entity_poly.pdbx_strand_id
1 'polypeptide(L)'
;MFYGRFKSFMEKILDAHKTTDGLLRAVQVWGTITLSFILLIYLLSALHCEDSSVRSEAQVTRVSNLDANGLNGLLDDQKWSDDLYVLAAIAQSPLATAEILDRISRKNDPRLHQKFFGTVTAMGKNSKGLAVMRLVALHPNVSQATLERLAQSKDEYVIMNVLSNPKTPEHILRAFGDIDSYLIDWGIVENPKAPPELLRKRALSKNEYTRAGVAAHHNTPVDLLPLLAHDNAWAVRRSVAFHPGTTHTLLEQLAQDSDQRVRDFAELQLKKRHF
;
A
#
# COMPACT_ATOMS: atom_id res chain seq x y z
N MET A 1 16.47 31.19 -36.98
CA MET A 1 17.15 32.17 -36.09
C MET A 1 17.61 31.57 -34.76
N PHE A 2 16.82 30.72 -34.11
CA PHE A 2 17.14 30.08 -32.81
C PHE A 2 18.35 29.12 -32.90
N TYR A 3 18.40 28.28 -33.94
CA TYR A 3 19.46 27.28 -34.12
C TYR A 3 20.87 27.88 -34.31
N GLY A 4 20.99 29.01 -35.03
CA GLY A 4 22.27 29.71 -35.22
C GLY A 4 22.80 30.36 -33.95
N ARG A 5 21.91 30.90 -33.11
CA ARG A 5 22.28 31.44 -31.79
C ARG A 5 22.64 30.34 -30.80
N PHE A 6 21.95 29.20 -30.85
CA PHE A 6 22.23 28.03 -30.02
C PHE A 6 23.59 27.41 -30.38
N LYS A 7 23.91 27.27 -31.67
CA LYS A 7 25.22 26.72 -32.11
C LYS A 7 26.40 27.60 -31.68
N SER A 8 26.30 28.91 -31.88
CA SER A 8 27.35 29.87 -31.45
C SER A 8 27.51 29.91 -29.92
N PHE A 9 26.42 29.73 -29.17
CA PHE A 9 26.46 29.60 -27.72
C PHE A 9 27.16 28.30 -27.28
N MET A 10 26.89 27.17 -27.94
CA MET A 10 27.54 25.89 -27.67
C MET A 10 29.04 25.91 -28.00
N GLU A 11 29.45 26.57 -29.09
CA GLU A 11 30.86 26.72 -29.48
C GLU A 11 31.66 27.56 -28.45
N LYS A 12 31.07 28.65 -27.95
CA LYS A 12 31.69 29.46 -26.87
C LYS A 12 31.79 28.72 -25.55
N ILE A 13 30.85 27.82 -25.27
CA ILE A 13 30.87 26.96 -24.07
C ILE A 13 31.96 25.90 -24.18
N LEU A 14 32.09 25.23 -25.34
CA LEU A 14 33.14 24.23 -25.58
C LEU A 14 34.55 24.81 -25.47
N ASP A 15 34.78 26.06 -25.91
CA ASP A 15 36.08 26.71 -25.75
C ASP A 15 36.39 27.07 -24.29
N ALA A 16 35.37 27.32 -23.46
CA ALA A 16 35.52 27.54 -22.02
C ALA A 16 35.86 26.26 -21.23
N HIS A 17 35.76 25.06 -21.82
CA HIS A 17 36.06 23.77 -21.18
C HIS A 17 37.57 23.45 -21.11
N LYS A 18 38.45 24.34 -21.60
CA LYS A 18 39.92 24.16 -21.59
C LYS A 18 40.59 24.54 -20.26
N THR A 19 39.83 25.00 -19.25
CA THR A 19 40.33 25.30 -17.91
C THR A 19 39.53 24.54 -16.84
N THR A 20 40.18 24.15 -15.75
CA THR A 20 39.56 23.43 -14.61
C THR A 20 38.38 24.21 -13.99
N ASP A 21 38.42 25.54 -14.01
CA ASP A 21 37.31 26.40 -13.58
C ASP A 21 36.10 26.35 -14.52
N GLY A 22 36.32 26.09 -15.81
CA GLY A 22 35.26 25.94 -16.81
C GLY A 22 34.44 24.66 -16.62
N LEU A 23 35.07 23.56 -16.20
CA LEU A 23 34.42 22.30 -15.88
C LEU A 23 33.54 22.40 -14.63
N LEU A 24 34.01 23.09 -13.57
CA LEU A 24 33.25 23.28 -12.34
C LEU A 24 32.00 24.14 -12.58
N ARG A 25 32.14 25.22 -13.35
CA ARG A 25 31.01 26.07 -13.77
C ARG A 25 30.05 25.33 -14.70
N ALA A 26 30.56 24.50 -15.61
CA ALA A 26 29.73 23.66 -16.44
C ALA A 26 28.90 22.69 -15.58
N VAL A 27 29.51 21.91 -14.68
CA VAL A 27 28.78 20.98 -13.79
C VAL A 27 27.71 21.69 -12.97
N GLN A 28 27.99 22.89 -12.46
CA GLN A 28 26.99 23.70 -11.76
C GLN A 28 25.84 24.14 -12.67
N VAL A 29 26.12 24.58 -13.89
CA VAL A 29 25.11 25.02 -14.87
C VAL A 29 24.29 23.84 -15.40
N TRP A 30 24.90 22.69 -15.69
CA TRP A 30 24.20 21.47 -16.09
C TRP A 30 23.37 20.90 -14.93
N GLY A 31 23.87 20.99 -13.69
CA GLY A 31 23.13 20.64 -12.48
C GLY A 31 21.91 21.53 -12.28
N THR A 32 22.04 22.85 -12.42
CA THR A 32 20.90 23.77 -12.27
C THR A 32 19.90 23.63 -13.41
N ILE A 33 20.35 23.44 -14.66
CA ILE A 33 19.46 23.20 -15.80
C ILE A 33 18.67 21.89 -15.63
N THR A 34 19.33 20.81 -15.20
CA THR A 34 18.63 19.52 -14.96
C THR A 34 17.66 19.61 -13.79
N LEU A 35 18.03 20.25 -12.68
CA LEU A 35 17.12 20.53 -11.55
C LEU A 35 15.94 21.42 -11.94
N SER A 36 16.16 22.49 -12.71
CA SER A 36 15.09 23.37 -13.20
C SER A 36 14.18 22.66 -14.19
N PHE A 37 14.71 21.77 -15.03
CA PHE A 37 13.92 20.98 -15.96
C PHE A 37 13.06 19.92 -15.24
N ILE A 38 13.63 19.25 -14.23
CA ILE A 38 12.88 18.34 -13.35
C ILE A 38 11.78 19.11 -12.60
N LEU A 39 12.11 20.27 -12.02
CA LEU A 39 11.12 21.11 -11.32
C LEU A 39 10.01 21.59 -12.26
N LEU A 40 10.34 21.96 -13.50
CA LEU A 40 9.36 22.35 -14.51
C LEU A 40 8.45 21.17 -14.91
N ILE A 41 9.01 19.97 -15.09
CA ILE A 41 8.21 18.76 -15.34
C ILE A 41 7.26 18.49 -14.16
N TYR A 42 7.74 18.63 -12.93
CA TYR A 42 6.92 18.49 -11.72
C TYR A 42 5.81 19.54 -11.66
N LEU A 43 6.10 20.81 -11.96
CA LEU A 43 5.11 21.89 -11.98
C LEU A 43 4.07 21.70 -13.08
N LEU A 44 4.49 21.31 -14.28
CA LEU A 44 3.58 21.02 -15.39
C LEU A 44 2.71 19.78 -15.09
N SER A 45 3.28 18.77 -14.45
CA SER A 45 2.53 17.58 -14.00
C SER A 45 1.54 17.93 -12.88
N ALA A 46 1.91 18.81 -11.95
CA ALA A 46 1.04 19.28 -10.88
C ALA A 46 -0.12 20.12 -11.43
N LEU A 47 0.14 21.04 -12.36
CA LEU A 47 -0.89 21.84 -13.03
C LEU A 47 -1.85 20.98 -13.85
N HIS A 48 -1.33 19.99 -14.58
CA HIS A 48 -2.17 19.06 -15.34
C HIS A 48 -3.01 18.15 -14.42
N CYS A 49 -2.42 17.69 -13.31
CA CYS A 49 -3.11 16.93 -12.27
C CYS A 49 -4.26 17.75 -11.66
N GLU A 50 -3.98 19.01 -11.29
CA GLU A 50 -4.96 19.92 -10.73
C GLU A 50 -6.14 20.15 -11.69
N ASP A 51 -5.87 20.47 -12.95
CA ASP A 51 -6.89 20.64 -14.00
C ASP A 51 -7.74 19.38 -14.21
N SER A 52 -7.09 18.21 -14.26
CA SER A 52 -7.81 16.93 -14.39
C SER A 52 -8.69 16.62 -13.18
N SER A 53 -8.22 16.90 -11.96
CA SER A 53 -9.00 16.65 -10.73
C SER A 53 -10.22 17.55 -10.63
N VAL A 54 -10.06 18.85 -10.95
CA VAL A 54 -11.14 19.84 -10.94
C VAL A 54 -12.22 19.47 -11.95
N ARG A 55 -11.82 19.05 -13.16
CA ARG A 55 -12.76 18.61 -14.20
C ARG A 55 -13.64 17.43 -13.76
N SER A 56 -13.11 16.55 -12.91
CA SER A 56 -13.77 15.32 -12.50
C SER A 56 -14.58 15.44 -11.21
N GLU A 57 -14.46 16.55 -10.45
CA GLU A 57 -15.15 16.75 -9.16
C GLU A 57 -16.67 16.56 -9.23
N ALA A 58 -17.31 17.14 -10.24
CA ALA A 58 -18.76 17.04 -10.40
C ALA A 58 -19.22 15.59 -10.60
N GLN A 59 -18.43 14.78 -11.33
CA GLN A 59 -18.77 13.36 -11.52
C GLN A 59 -18.40 12.51 -10.31
N VAL A 60 -17.27 12.77 -9.67
CA VAL A 60 -16.92 12.11 -8.40
C VAL A 60 -18.00 12.34 -7.35
N THR A 61 -18.54 13.55 -7.27
CA THR A 61 -19.66 13.87 -6.38
C THR A 61 -20.94 13.13 -6.80
N ARG A 62 -21.17 12.98 -8.11
CA ARG A 62 -22.33 12.22 -8.61
C ARG A 62 -22.23 10.73 -8.27
N VAL A 63 -21.03 10.14 -8.26
CA VAL A 63 -20.81 8.70 -7.96
C VAL A 63 -21.42 8.29 -6.62
N SER A 64 -21.40 9.15 -5.59
CA SER A 64 -21.99 8.82 -4.29
C SER A 64 -23.50 8.64 -4.31
N ASN A 65 -24.18 9.12 -5.35
CA ASN A 65 -25.63 9.06 -5.50
C ASN A 65 -26.09 8.01 -6.53
N LEU A 66 -25.16 7.25 -7.11
CA LEU A 66 -25.49 6.22 -8.10
C LEU A 66 -25.67 4.85 -7.44
N ASP A 67 -26.63 4.09 -7.96
CA ASP A 67 -26.77 2.67 -7.67
C ASP A 67 -25.75 1.84 -8.48
N ALA A 68 -25.73 0.52 -8.28
CA ALA A 68 -24.82 -0.37 -8.98
C ALA A 68 -24.93 -0.25 -10.52
N ASN A 69 -26.14 -0.07 -11.06
CA ASN A 69 -26.36 0.09 -12.50
C ASN A 69 -25.77 1.41 -13.00
N GLY A 70 -25.99 2.52 -12.28
CA GLY A 70 -25.41 3.81 -12.59
C GLY A 70 -23.88 3.80 -12.54
N LEU A 71 -23.30 3.14 -11.54
CA LEU A 71 -21.85 2.94 -11.45
C LEU A 71 -21.31 2.14 -12.63
N ASN A 72 -22.01 1.07 -13.01
CA ASN A 72 -21.64 0.24 -14.15
C ASN A 72 -21.73 1.03 -15.47
N GLY A 73 -22.76 1.87 -15.63
CA GLY A 73 -22.93 2.73 -16.80
C GLY A 73 -21.84 3.79 -16.96
N LEU A 74 -21.22 4.27 -15.87
CA LEU A 74 -20.06 5.15 -15.97
C LEU A 74 -18.84 4.48 -16.61
N LEU A 75 -18.72 3.15 -16.49
CA LEU A 75 -17.66 2.39 -17.15
C LEU A 75 -17.89 2.22 -18.65
N ASP A 76 -19.09 2.53 -19.15
CA ASP A 76 -19.45 2.54 -20.57
C ASP A 76 -19.38 3.95 -21.17
N ASP A 77 -19.25 4.99 -20.33
CA ASP A 77 -19.18 6.38 -20.76
C ASP A 77 -17.82 6.68 -21.40
N GLN A 78 -17.82 7.17 -22.64
CA GLN A 78 -16.60 7.46 -23.40
C GLN A 78 -15.70 8.50 -22.72
N LYS A 79 -16.28 9.41 -21.92
CA LYS A 79 -15.54 10.48 -21.25
C LYS A 79 -14.99 10.05 -19.89
N TRP A 80 -15.72 9.20 -19.16
CA TRP A 80 -15.43 8.91 -17.75
C TRP A 80 -14.92 7.50 -17.48
N SER A 81 -15.05 6.58 -18.42
CA SER A 81 -14.69 5.18 -18.25
C SER A 81 -13.22 4.93 -17.91
N ASP A 82 -12.31 5.84 -18.29
CA ASP A 82 -10.87 5.77 -18.00
C ASP A 82 -10.37 6.90 -17.08
N ASP A 83 -11.28 7.67 -16.49
CA ASP A 83 -10.91 8.75 -15.58
C ASP A 83 -10.49 8.21 -14.21
N LEU A 84 -9.28 8.55 -13.76
CA LEU A 84 -8.70 8.02 -12.52
C LEU A 84 -9.52 8.35 -11.29
N TYR A 85 -10.05 9.58 -11.19
CA TYR A 85 -10.81 10.03 -10.03
C TYR A 85 -12.19 9.38 -10.00
N VAL A 86 -12.84 9.24 -11.16
CA VAL A 86 -14.12 8.51 -11.27
C VAL A 86 -13.93 7.03 -10.95
N LEU A 87 -12.91 6.36 -11.50
CA LEU A 87 -12.63 4.96 -11.21
C LEU A 87 -12.30 4.73 -9.73
N ALA A 88 -11.54 5.64 -9.11
CA ALA A 88 -11.29 5.60 -7.67
C ALA A 88 -12.56 5.84 -6.84
N ALA A 89 -13.45 6.73 -7.27
CA ALA A 89 -14.72 6.97 -6.60
C ALA A 89 -15.62 5.73 -6.68
N ILE A 90 -15.70 5.09 -7.86
CA ILE A 90 -16.42 3.82 -8.05
C ILE A 90 -15.83 2.74 -7.13
N ALA A 91 -14.51 2.56 -7.12
CA ALA A 91 -13.84 1.57 -6.28
C ALA A 91 -13.95 1.84 -4.76
N GLN A 92 -14.37 3.02 -4.34
CA GLN A 92 -14.68 3.36 -2.95
C GLN A 92 -16.17 3.22 -2.61
N SER A 93 -17.03 3.07 -3.61
CA SER A 93 -18.46 2.96 -3.40
C SER A 93 -18.81 1.58 -2.84
N PRO A 94 -19.51 1.49 -1.70
CA PRO A 94 -19.96 0.19 -1.17
C PRO A 94 -20.93 -0.55 -2.11
N LEU A 95 -21.50 0.17 -3.09
CA LEU A 95 -22.40 -0.37 -4.11
C LEU A 95 -21.65 -0.93 -5.33
N ALA A 96 -20.32 -0.79 -5.40
CA ALA A 96 -19.52 -1.41 -6.44
C ALA A 96 -19.59 -2.94 -6.30
N THR A 97 -20.13 -3.59 -7.33
CA THR A 97 -20.28 -5.04 -7.39
C THR A 97 -18.96 -5.71 -7.75
N ALA A 98 -18.87 -7.02 -7.54
CA ALA A 98 -17.72 -7.82 -7.97
C ALA A 98 -17.44 -7.64 -9.48
N GLU A 99 -18.48 -7.59 -10.30
CA GLU A 99 -18.38 -7.38 -11.74
C GLU A 99 -17.79 -6.01 -12.10
N ILE A 100 -18.27 -4.94 -11.47
CA ILE A 100 -17.75 -3.58 -11.71
C ILE A 100 -16.25 -3.52 -11.37
N LEU A 101 -15.86 -4.05 -10.21
CA LEU A 101 -14.46 -4.08 -9.78
C LEU A 101 -13.58 -4.91 -10.71
N ASP A 102 -14.13 -6.03 -11.19
CA ASP A 102 -13.48 -6.91 -12.14
C ASP A 102 -13.30 -6.22 -13.51
N ARG A 103 -14.28 -5.43 -13.98
CA ARG A 103 -14.15 -4.55 -15.16
C ARG A 103 -13.03 -3.53 -14.99
N ILE A 104 -12.95 -2.84 -13.84
CA ILE A 104 -11.86 -1.89 -13.55
C ILE A 104 -10.51 -2.60 -13.60
N SER A 105 -10.39 -3.77 -12.97
CA SER A 105 -9.12 -4.51 -12.89
C SER A 105 -8.57 -5.02 -14.23
N ARG A 106 -9.40 -5.06 -15.29
CA ARG A 106 -8.99 -5.47 -16.63
C ARG A 106 -8.44 -4.32 -17.48
N LYS A 107 -8.57 -3.07 -17.03
CA LYS A 107 -8.07 -1.91 -17.76
C LYS A 107 -6.54 -1.94 -17.79
N ASN A 108 -5.98 -1.86 -18.99
CA ASN A 108 -4.54 -1.81 -19.19
C ASN A 108 -4.03 -0.36 -19.10
N ASP A 109 -4.12 0.23 -17.91
CA ASP A 109 -3.64 1.59 -17.64
C ASP A 109 -2.66 1.58 -16.46
N PRO A 110 -1.36 1.84 -16.70
CA PRO A 110 -0.33 1.88 -15.66
C PRO A 110 -0.63 2.88 -14.53
N ARG A 111 -1.40 3.94 -14.81
CA ARG A 111 -1.75 4.95 -13.81
C ARG A 111 -2.63 4.38 -12.70
N LEU A 112 -3.39 3.33 -12.97
CA LEU A 112 -4.24 2.67 -11.97
C LEU A 112 -3.44 1.97 -10.86
N HIS A 113 -2.14 1.75 -11.08
CA HIS A 113 -1.20 1.18 -10.11
C HIS A 113 -0.37 2.25 -9.39
N GLN A 114 -0.55 3.53 -9.70
CA GLN A 114 0.25 4.61 -9.13
C GLN A 114 -0.58 5.44 -8.14
N LYS A 115 0.10 6.00 -7.15
CA LYS A 115 -0.51 7.02 -6.31
C LYS A 115 -0.85 8.23 -7.16
N PHE A 116 -1.98 8.85 -6.86
CA PHE A 116 -2.40 10.10 -7.47
C PHE A 116 -2.96 11.02 -6.41
N PHE A 117 -2.93 12.31 -6.71
CA PHE A 117 -3.35 13.38 -5.81
C PHE A 117 -4.36 14.25 -6.54
N GLY A 118 -5.07 15.10 -5.80
CA GLY A 118 -6.07 15.99 -6.36
C GLY A 118 -6.73 16.79 -5.26
N THR A 119 -7.78 17.51 -5.61
CA THR A 119 -8.58 18.24 -4.63
C THR A 119 -9.23 17.30 -3.63
N VAL A 120 -9.57 17.83 -2.44
CA VAL A 120 -10.25 17.05 -1.40
C VAL A 120 -11.56 16.45 -1.92
N THR A 121 -12.29 17.19 -2.77
CA THR A 121 -13.52 16.73 -3.41
C THR A 121 -13.27 15.55 -4.35
N ALA A 122 -12.27 15.64 -5.24
CA ALA A 122 -11.97 14.59 -6.20
C ALA A 122 -11.41 13.32 -5.53
N MET A 123 -10.69 13.46 -4.42
CA MET A 123 -10.13 12.32 -3.69
C MET A 123 -11.16 11.65 -2.76
N GLY A 124 -12.13 12.40 -2.25
CA GLY A 124 -13.14 11.89 -1.32
C GLY A 124 -12.51 11.23 -0.10
N LYS A 125 -12.81 9.93 0.12
CA LYS A 125 -12.22 9.14 1.22
C LYS A 125 -10.80 8.65 0.92
N ASN A 126 -10.30 8.79 -0.31
CA ASN A 126 -8.96 8.39 -0.72
C ASN A 126 -7.92 9.47 -0.44
N SER A 127 -7.95 10.06 0.76
CA SER A 127 -7.07 11.17 1.15
C SER A 127 -5.58 10.80 1.13
N LYS A 128 -5.26 9.50 1.20
CA LYS A 128 -3.89 8.97 1.13
C LYS A 128 -3.37 8.80 -0.31
N GLY A 129 -4.18 9.09 -1.32
CA GLY A 129 -3.81 8.95 -2.72
C GLY A 129 -3.49 7.51 -3.11
N LEU A 130 -4.26 6.55 -2.59
CA LEU A 130 -4.08 5.15 -2.96
C LEU A 130 -4.37 4.96 -4.44
N ALA A 131 -3.55 4.14 -5.09
CA ALA A 131 -3.79 3.71 -6.46
C ALA A 131 -5.16 3.02 -6.60
N VAL A 132 -5.79 3.13 -7.77
CA VAL A 132 -7.12 2.53 -8.02
C VAL A 132 -7.10 1.02 -7.77
N MET A 133 -6.05 0.31 -8.21
CA MET A 133 -5.95 -1.14 -8.01
C MET A 133 -5.82 -1.53 -6.53
N ARG A 134 -5.30 -0.65 -5.68
CA ARG A 134 -5.29 -0.88 -4.23
C ARG A 134 -6.69 -0.74 -3.63
N LEU A 135 -7.48 0.23 -4.11
CA LEU A 135 -8.88 0.38 -3.72
C LEU A 135 -9.69 -0.85 -4.14
N VAL A 136 -9.49 -1.34 -5.36
CA VAL A 136 -10.10 -2.58 -5.86
C VAL A 136 -9.71 -3.79 -5.00
N ALA A 137 -8.41 -3.97 -4.72
CA ALA A 137 -7.92 -5.09 -3.90
C ALA A 137 -8.45 -5.05 -2.46
N LEU A 138 -8.64 -3.86 -1.88
CA LEU A 138 -9.19 -3.68 -0.53
C LEU A 138 -10.72 -3.85 -0.46
N HIS A 139 -11.42 -3.82 -1.60
CA HIS A 139 -12.86 -3.71 -1.60
C HIS A 139 -13.54 -4.99 -1.08
N PRO A 140 -14.53 -4.91 -0.17
CA PRO A 140 -15.19 -6.09 0.39
C PRO A 140 -15.95 -6.92 -0.64
N ASN A 141 -16.42 -6.32 -1.74
CA ASN A 141 -17.13 -7.02 -2.83
C ASN A 141 -16.22 -7.59 -3.92
N VAL A 142 -14.88 -7.40 -3.83
CA VAL A 142 -13.96 -7.93 -4.85
C VAL A 142 -14.12 -9.45 -5.01
N SER A 143 -13.92 -9.95 -6.24
CA SER A 143 -13.97 -11.39 -6.53
C SER A 143 -12.60 -12.06 -6.34
N GLN A 144 -12.59 -13.38 -6.12
CA GLN A 144 -11.33 -14.15 -6.06
C GLN A 144 -10.55 -14.05 -7.38
N ALA A 145 -11.23 -14.16 -8.52
CA ALA A 145 -10.62 -14.05 -9.84
C ALA A 145 -9.96 -12.66 -10.07
N THR A 146 -10.56 -11.60 -9.52
CA THR A 146 -9.97 -10.26 -9.55
C THR A 146 -8.72 -10.19 -8.68
N LEU A 147 -8.74 -10.78 -7.47
CA LEU A 147 -7.57 -10.84 -6.59
C LEU A 147 -6.42 -11.65 -7.21
N GLU A 148 -6.72 -12.77 -7.87
CA GLU A 148 -5.74 -13.59 -8.61
C GLU A 148 -5.06 -12.79 -9.73
N ARG A 149 -5.84 -11.97 -10.46
CA ARG A 149 -5.30 -11.05 -11.47
C ARG A 149 -4.40 -9.99 -10.85
N LEU A 150 -4.85 -9.35 -9.77
CA LEU A 150 -4.08 -8.30 -9.10
C LEU A 150 -2.83 -8.83 -8.39
N ALA A 151 -2.79 -10.12 -8.03
CA ALA A 151 -1.60 -10.78 -7.50
C ALA A 151 -0.43 -10.79 -8.51
N GLN A 152 -0.70 -10.60 -9.80
CA GLN A 152 0.33 -10.48 -10.84
C GLN A 152 0.90 -9.05 -10.97
N SER A 153 0.45 -8.11 -10.14
CA SER A 153 0.94 -6.73 -10.12
C SER A 153 2.43 -6.68 -9.78
N LYS A 154 3.16 -5.72 -10.37
CA LYS A 154 4.54 -5.40 -9.96
C LYS A 154 4.62 -4.45 -8.77
N ASP A 155 3.49 -3.85 -8.39
CA ASP A 155 3.40 -2.98 -7.21
C ASP A 155 3.14 -3.83 -5.94
N GLU A 156 4.15 -3.91 -5.06
CA GLU A 156 4.06 -4.61 -3.77
C GLU A 156 2.94 -4.06 -2.87
N TYR A 157 2.52 -2.80 -3.01
CA TYR A 157 1.37 -2.30 -2.24
C TYR A 157 0.05 -2.90 -2.73
N VAL A 158 -0.10 -3.13 -4.05
CA VAL A 158 -1.25 -3.87 -4.59
C VAL A 158 -1.20 -5.30 -4.08
N ILE A 159 -0.05 -5.96 -4.17
CA ILE A 159 0.11 -7.33 -3.67
C ILE A 159 -0.19 -7.41 -2.18
N MET A 160 0.35 -6.52 -1.34
CA MET A 160 0.05 -6.46 0.09
C MET A 160 -1.47 -6.37 0.34
N ASN A 161 -2.17 -5.51 -0.40
CA ASN A 161 -3.62 -5.36 -0.27
C ASN A 161 -4.40 -6.58 -0.77
N VAL A 162 -3.90 -7.28 -1.79
CA VAL A 162 -4.42 -8.59 -2.18
C VAL A 162 -4.20 -9.57 -1.02
N LEU A 163 -2.99 -9.72 -0.52
CA LEU A 163 -2.66 -10.70 0.52
C LEU A 163 -3.46 -10.46 1.80
N SER A 164 -3.72 -9.20 2.20
CA SER A 164 -4.52 -8.91 3.40
C SER A 164 -6.03 -9.13 3.24
N ASN A 165 -6.53 -9.33 2.01
CA ASN A 165 -7.97 -9.43 1.79
C ASN A 165 -8.53 -10.80 2.26
N PRO A 166 -9.60 -10.85 3.09
CA PRO A 166 -10.20 -12.11 3.56
C PRO A 166 -10.76 -13.04 2.47
N LYS A 167 -10.94 -12.54 1.25
CA LYS A 167 -11.36 -13.31 0.07
C LYS A 167 -10.19 -13.90 -0.70
N THR A 168 -8.94 -13.58 -0.37
CA THR A 168 -7.76 -14.08 -1.09
C THR A 168 -7.67 -15.60 -0.98
N PRO A 169 -7.61 -16.33 -2.11
CA PRO A 169 -7.43 -17.76 -2.09
C PRO A 169 -6.11 -18.17 -1.44
N GLU A 170 -6.12 -19.28 -0.71
CA GLU A 170 -4.94 -19.78 0.01
C GLU A 170 -3.74 -20.02 -0.91
N HIS A 171 -3.97 -20.52 -2.13
CA HIS A 171 -2.87 -20.78 -3.07
C HIS A 171 -2.12 -19.50 -3.46
N ILE A 172 -2.80 -18.35 -3.46
CA ILE A 172 -2.15 -17.04 -3.67
C ILE A 172 -1.27 -16.73 -2.46
N LEU A 173 -1.78 -16.85 -1.22
CA LEU A 173 -0.95 -16.64 -0.02
C LEU A 173 0.32 -17.50 -0.04
N ARG A 174 0.19 -18.78 -0.44
CA ARG A 174 1.31 -19.72 -0.54
C ARG A 174 2.33 -19.33 -1.62
N ALA A 175 1.88 -18.80 -2.76
CA ALA A 175 2.78 -18.34 -3.82
C ALA A 175 3.72 -17.21 -3.34
N PHE A 176 3.33 -16.44 -2.33
CA PHE A 176 4.15 -15.39 -1.71
C PHE A 176 4.87 -15.85 -0.43
N GLY A 177 4.76 -17.13 -0.06
CA GLY A 177 5.29 -17.67 1.19
C GLY A 177 6.81 -17.56 1.31
N ASP A 178 7.53 -17.53 0.18
CA ASP A 178 8.99 -17.48 0.14
C ASP A 178 9.62 -16.11 -0.15
N ILE A 179 8.80 -15.08 -0.33
CA ILE A 179 9.28 -13.74 -0.61
C ILE A 179 9.68 -13.03 0.70
N ASP A 180 10.93 -12.59 0.78
CA ASP A 180 11.45 -11.75 1.87
C ASP A 180 11.14 -10.27 1.58
N SER A 181 9.92 -9.85 1.91
CA SER A 181 9.50 -8.45 1.86
C SER A 181 8.59 -8.14 3.03
N TYR A 182 8.86 -7.00 3.69
CA TYR A 182 8.04 -6.50 4.79
C TYR A 182 6.58 -6.27 4.37
N LEU A 183 6.33 -5.79 3.14
CA LEU A 183 4.97 -5.56 2.65
C LEU A 183 4.22 -6.88 2.44
N ILE A 184 4.92 -7.91 1.94
CA ILE A 184 4.36 -9.25 1.76
C ILE A 184 4.07 -9.90 3.11
N ASP A 185 5.00 -9.81 4.06
CA ASP A 185 4.81 -10.29 5.43
C ASP A 185 3.61 -9.61 6.10
N TRP A 186 3.51 -8.28 5.97
CA TRP A 186 2.37 -7.53 6.48
C TRP A 186 1.05 -8.02 5.86
N GLY A 187 1.01 -8.17 4.53
CA GLY A 187 -0.18 -8.65 3.84
C GLY A 187 -0.61 -10.04 4.28
N ILE A 188 0.33 -10.98 4.45
CA ILE A 188 0.04 -12.34 4.92
C ILE A 188 -0.44 -12.32 6.37
N VAL A 189 0.26 -11.62 7.26
CA VAL A 189 -0.05 -11.59 8.70
C VAL A 189 -1.40 -10.90 8.97
N GLU A 190 -1.79 -9.91 8.19
CA GLU A 190 -3.10 -9.26 8.33
C GLU A 190 -4.26 -10.09 7.77
N ASN A 191 -3.99 -11.16 7.02
CA ASN A 191 -5.05 -12.00 6.46
C ASN A 191 -5.65 -12.91 7.56
N PRO A 192 -6.95 -12.81 7.89
CA PRO A 192 -7.57 -13.66 8.92
C PRO A 192 -7.57 -15.16 8.57
N LYS A 193 -7.28 -15.52 7.32
CA LYS A 193 -7.15 -16.89 6.84
C LYS A 193 -5.70 -17.28 6.56
N ALA A 194 -4.73 -16.53 7.08
CA ALA A 194 -3.32 -16.84 6.95
C ALA A 194 -3.04 -18.29 7.40
N PRO A 195 -2.46 -19.14 6.53
CA PRO A 195 -2.11 -20.50 6.88
C PRO A 195 -1.10 -20.54 8.03
N PRO A 196 -1.28 -21.43 9.02
CA PRO A 196 -0.38 -21.52 10.17
C PRO A 196 1.11 -21.72 9.80
N GLU A 197 1.39 -22.45 8.72
CA GLU A 197 2.76 -22.65 8.21
C GLU A 197 3.42 -21.34 7.74
N LEU A 198 2.65 -20.44 7.13
CA LEU A 198 3.19 -19.13 6.73
C LEU A 198 3.48 -18.28 7.96
N LEU A 199 2.62 -18.32 8.98
CA LEU A 199 2.82 -17.62 10.25
C LEU A 199 4.06 -18.14 10.99
N ARG A 200 4.29 -19.46 10.99
CA ARG A 200 5.50 -20.08 11.57
C ARG A 200 6.77 -19.49 10.98
N LYS A 201 6.82 -19.30 9.65
CA LYS A 201 7.96 -18.65 9.00
C LYS A 201 8.12 -17.19 9.42
N ARG A 202 7.02 -16.44 9.51
CA ARG A 202 7.02 -15.00 9.88
C ARG A 202 7.33 -14.77 11.36
N ALA A 203 7.13 -15.76 12.23
CA ALA A 203 7.57 -15.70 13.63
C ALA A 203 9.09 -15.52 13.77
N LEU A 204 9.86 -15.86 12.72
CA LEU A 204 11.31 -15.69 12.67
C LEU A 204 11.74 -14.45 11.86
N SER A 205 10.80 -13.58 11.46
CA SER A 205 11.10 -12.38 10.66
C SER A 205 12.06 -11.45 11.41
N LYS A 206 12.97 -10.79 10.69
CA LYS A 206 13.86 -9.76 11.26
C LYS A 206 13.07 -8.54 11.75
N ASN A 207 11.89 -8.30 11.17
CA ASN A 207 11.04 -7.18 11.52
C ASN A 207 10.19 -7.50 12.76
N GLU A 208 10.35 -6.71 13.82
CA GLU A 208 9.61 -6.89 15.07
C GLU A 208 8.09 -6.70 14.94
N TYR A 209 7.64 -5.85 14.01
CA TYR A 209 6.21 -5.66 13.75
C TYR A 209 5.59 -6.89 13.10
N THR A 210 6.31 -7.55 12.19
CA THR A 210 5.87 -8.84 11.62
C THR A 210 5.73 -9.88 12.73
N ARG A 211 6.74 -10.02 13.60
CA ARG A 211 6.67 -10.97 14.72
C ARG A 211 5.55 -10.64 15.71
N ALA A 212 5.32 -9.36 15.99
CA ALA A 212 4.24 -8.91 16.88
C ALA A 212 2.86 -9.16 16.29
N GLY A 213 2.70 -9.01 14.97
CA GLY A 213 1.49 -9.36 14.24
C GLY A 213 1.24 -10.87 14.28
N VAL A 214 2.27 -11.70 14.07
CA VAL A 214 2.15 -13.15 14.26
C VAL A 214 1.72 -13.47 15.69
N ALA A 215 2.38 -12.93 16.72
CA ALA A 215 1.99 -13.17 18.11
C ALA A 215 0.53 -12.79 18.43
N ALA A 216 -0.04 -11.80 17.75
CA ALA A 216 -1.43 -11.36 17.92
C ALA A 216 -2.44 -12.12 17.04
N HIS A 217 -1.98 -12.82 16.01
CA HIS A 217 -2.85 -13.43 15.00
C HIS A 217 -3.56 -14.68 15.53
N HIS A 218 -4.88 -14.78 15.33
CA HIS A 218 -5.69 -15.86 15.93
C HIS A 218 -5.39 -17.28 15.41
N ASN A 219 -4.82 -17.41 14.20
CA ASN A 219 -4.36 -18.70 13.66
C ASN A 219 -2.91 -19.04 14.03
N THR A 220 -2.27 -18.24 14.90
CA THR A 220 -0.89 -18.52 15.29
C THR A 220 -0.82 -19.84 16.07
N PRO A 221 0.01 -20.81 15.60
CA PRO A 221 0.21 -22.06 16.32
C PRO A 221 0.61 -21.79 17.76
N VAL A 222 -0.09 -22.41 18.71
CA VAL A 222 0.13 -22.18 20.15
C VAL A 222 1.53 -22.58 20.60
N ASP A 223 2.18 -23.51 19.89
CA ASP A 223 3.57 -23.91 20.12
C ASP A 223 4.60 -22.81 19.81
N LEU A 224 4.21 -21.76 19.08
CA LEU A 224 5.07 -20.58 18.84
C LEU A 224 5.03 -19.56 19.97
N LEU A 225 4.00 -19.59 20.82
CA LEU A 225 3.83 -18.58 21.86
C LEU A 225 4.98 -18.59 22.89
N PRO A 226 5.53 -19.74 23.33
CA PRO A 226 6.70 -19.76 24.21
C PRO A 226 7.94 -19.12 23.56
N LEU A 227 8.16 -19.35 22.27
CA LEU A 227 9.26 -18.71 21.52
C LEU A 227 9.08 -17.18 21.52
N LEU A 228 7.89 -16.70 21.15
CA LEU A 228 7.58 -15.28 21.03
C LEU A 228 7.49 -14.57 22.39
N ALA A 229 7.22 -15.29 23.48
CA ALA A 229 7.23 -14.75 24.84
C ALA A 229 8.65 -14.37 25.31
N HIS A 230 9.69 -14.91 24.68
CA HIS A 230 11.09 -14.59 24.96
C HIS A 230 11.69 -13.65 23.91
N ASP A 231 10.87 -13.04 23.05
CA ASP A 231 11.33 -12.12 22.02
C ASP A 231 11.99 -10.87 22.64
N ASN A 232 13.03 -10.34 21.99
CA ASN A 232 13.70 -9.11 22.45
C ASN A 232 12.76 -7.90 22.45
N ALA A 233 11.82 -7.83 21.51
CA ALA A 233 10.88 -6.72 21.40
C ALA A 233 9.70 -6.90 22.38
N TRP A 234 9.56 -5.95 23.32
CA TRP A 234 8.46 -5.92 24.28
C TRP A 234 7.07 -5.96 23.62
N ALA A 235 6.93 -5.39 22.41
CA ALA A 235 5.67 -5.38 21.66
C ALA A 235 5.23 -6.80 21.27
N VAL A 236 6.18 -7.68 20.93
CA VAL A 236 5.92 -9.09 20.60
C VAL A 236 5.47 -9.83 21.86
N ARG A 237 6.22 -9.69 22.96
CA ARG A 237 5.87 -10.32 24.25
C ARG A 237 4.50 -9.86 24.78
N ARG A 238 4.17 -8.57 24.60
CA ARG A 238 2.84 -8.03 24.90
C ARG A 238 1.75 -8.67 24.04
N SER A 239 1.99 -8.86 22.74
CA SER A 239 1.04 -9.57 21.86
C SER A 239 0.80 -11.00 22.32
N VAL A 240 1.85 -11.70 22.79
CA VAL A 240 1.69 -13.03 23.41
C VAL A 240 0.83 -12.94 24.66
N ALA A 241 1.03 -11.97 25.55
CA ALA A 241 0.17 -11.80 26.71
C ALA A 241 -1.32 -11.65 26.33
N PHE A 242 -1.63 -11.02 25.20
CA PHE A 242 -3.00 -10.83 24.71
C PHE A 242 -3.60 -12.05 23.98
N HIS A 243 -2.76 -12.96 23.48
CA HIS A 243 -3.20 -14.04 22.60
C HIS A 243 -4.11 -15.04 23.35
N PRO A 244 -5.29 -15.42 22.79
CA PRO A 244 -6.23 -16.32 23.46
C PRO A 244 -5.63 -17.69 23.82
N GLY A 245 -4.72 -18.19 22.97
CA GLY A 245 -4.02 -19.46 23.19
C GLY A 245 -2.87 -19.43 24.19
N THR A 246 -2.53 -18.26 24.77
CA THR A 246 -1.45 -18.16 25.76
C THR A 246 -1.83 -18.90 27.03
N THR A 247 -0.97 -19.79 27.51
CA THR A 247 -1.26 -20.63 28.68
C THR A 247 -1.18 -19.82 29.98
N HIS A 248 -1.83 -20.30 31.04
CA HIS A 248 -1.79 -19.66 32.36
C HIS A 248 -0.34 -19.53 32.87
N THR A 249 0.46 -20.59 32.77
CA THR A 249 1.89 -20.57 33.13
C THR A 249 2.70 -19.54 32.34
N LEU A 250 2.41 -19.38 31.04
CA LEU A 250 3.12 -18.38 30.23
C LEU A 250 2.70 -16.95 30.61
N LEU A 251 1.45 -16.74 31.03
CA LEU A 251 1.01 -15.46 31.59
C LEU A 251 1.68 -15.16 32.93
N GLU A 252 1.86 -16.15 33.81
CA GLU A 252 2.60 -15.97 35.07
C GLU A 252 4.06 -15.55 34.82
N GLN A 253 4.71 -16.14 33.81
CA GLN A 253 6.05 -15.73 33.38
C GLN A 253 6.05 -14.28 32.86
N LEU A 254 5.10 -13.92 31.99
CA LEU A 254 4.99 -12.57 31.43
C LEU A 254 4.59 -11.52 32.48
N ALA A 255 3.94 -11.90 33.58
CA ALA A 255 3.67 -11.02 34.72
C ALA A 255 4.97 -10.60 35.45
N GLN A 256 6.07 -11.30 35.23
CA GLN A 256 7.41 -10.96 35.75
C GLN A 256 8.33 -10.34 34.66
N ASP A 257 7.79 -9.97 33.49
CA ASP A 257 8.56 -9.38 32.40
C ASP A 257 9.25 -8.09 32.81
N SER A 258 10.40 -7.76 32.21
CA SER A 258 11.10 -6.49 32.42
C SER A 258 10.30 -5.23 32.03
N ASP A 259 9.45 -5.32 31.00
CA ASP A 259 8.66 -4.18 30.49
C ASP A 259 7.32 -4.10 31.24
N GLN A 260 7.04 -2.92 31.82
CA GLN A 260 5.82 -2.69 32.60
C GLN A 260 4.54 -3.01 31.82
N ARG A 261 4.50 -2.70 30.52
CA ARG A 261 3.30 -2.92 29.70
C ARG A 261 3.03 -4.42 29.56
N VAL A 262 4.07 -5.23 29.38
CA VAL A 262 3.92 -6.69 29.28
C VAL A 262 3.36 -7.24 30.60
N ARG A 263 3.90 -6.80 31.74
CA ARG A 263 3.40 -7.19 33.07
C ARG A 263 1.93 -6.83 33.27
N ASP A 264 1.57 -5.57 33.02
CA ASP A 264 0.19 -5.07 33.20
C ASP A 264 -0.82 -5.90 32.40
N PHE A 265 -0.48 -6.22 31.15
CA PHE A 265 -1.35 -7.02 30.28
C PHE A 265 -1.43 -8.48 30.72
N ALA A 266 -0.32 -9.08 31.13
CA ALA A 266 -0.31 -10.45 31.63
C ALA A 266 -1.15 -10.59 32.91
N GLU A 267 -0.99 -9.68 33.87
CA GLU A 267 -1.79 -9.62 35.10
C GLU A 267 -3.28 -9.41 34.81
N LEU A 268 -3.62 -8.53 33.86
CA LEU A 268 -5.00 -8.32 33.44
C LEU A 268 -5.63 -9.62 32.91
N GLN A 269 -4.88 -10.38 32.12
CA GLN A 269 -5.37 -11.64 31.54
C GLN A 269 -5.46 -12.75 32.58
N LEU A 270 -4.53 -12.83 33.53
CA LEU A 270 -4.64 -13.72 34.69
C LEU A 270 -5.92 -13.43 35.47
N LYS A 271 -6.15 -12.16 35.84
CA LYS A 271 -7.37 -11.74 36.56
C LYS A 271 -8.65 -12.13 35.82
N LYS A 272 -8.70 -11.93 34.51
CA LYS A 272 -9.87 -12.28 33.68
C LYS A 272 -10.18 -13.77 33.62
N ARG A 273 -9.18 -14.64 33.79
CA ARG A 273 -9.32 -16.11 33.68
C ARG A 273 -9.58 -16.79 35.03
N HIS A 274 -9.52 -16.04 36.13
CA HIS A 274 -9.87 -16.52 37.47
C HIS A 274 -11.36 -16.34 37.83
N PHE A 275 -12.12 -15.65 36.96
CA PHE A 275 -13.58 -15.51 37.03
C PHE A 275 -14.23 -16.23 35.85
#